data_AF-A0A2U1KKC7-F1
#
_entry.id   AF-A0A2U1KKC7-F1
#
_cell.length_a   1.000
_cell.length_b   1.000
_cell.length_c   1.000
_cell.angle_alpha   90.00
_cell.angle_beta   90.00
_cell.angle_gamma   90.00
#
_symmetry.space_group_name_H-M   'P 1'
#
loop_
_entity.id
_entity.type
_entity.pdbx_description
1 polymer ?
#
loop_
_entity_poly.entity_id
_entity_poly.type
_entity_poly.pdbx_seq_one_letter_code
_entity_poly.pdbx_strand_id
1 'polypeptide(L)' 'MGRSNLTTVVAFAFLATLLVMLPETVSAKRYIVGGSMGWAPNYNYTLWAANQTFYLGDWLCILRYLWLDTPQLAIDR' A
#
# COMPACT_ATOMS: atom_id res chain seq x y z
N MET A 1 8.48 44.88 -19.94
CA MET A 1 8.02 44.27 -18.68
C MET A 1 7.14 43.00 -18.85
N GLY A 2 6.77 42.54 -20.06
CA GLY A 2 5.83 41.39 -20.21
C GLY A 2 6.42 39.98 -20.35
N ARG A 3 7.69 39.83 -20.79
CA ARG A 3 8.27 38.51 -21.13
C ARG A 3 8.78 37.71 -19.92
N SER A 4 9.25 38.38 -18.87
CA SER A 4 9.79 37.75 -17.64
C SER A 4 8.70 37.09 -16.79
N ASN A 5 7.51 37.70 -16.74
CA ASN A 5 6.37 37.15 -15.98
C ASN A 5 5.85 35.86 -16.64
N LEU A 6 5.84 35.80 -17.97
CA LEU A 6 5.44 34.61 -18.72
C LEU A 6 6.42 33.44 -18.48
N THR A 7 7.73 33.69 -18.51
CA THR A 7 8.73 32.66 -18.21
C THR A 7 8.60 32.11 -16.79
N THR A 8 8.30 32.97 -15.82
CA THR A 8 8.05 32.54 -14.43
C THR A 8 6.82 31.67 -14.33
N VAL A 9 5.70 32.07 -14.94
CA VAL A 9 4.45 31.29 -14.94
C VAL A 9 4.64 29.93 -15.63
N VAL A 10 5.34 29.89 -16.76
CA VAL A 10 5.65 28.63 -17.47
C VAL A 10 6.54 27.73 -16.63
N ALA A 11 7.57 28.27 -15.97
CA ALA A 11 8.43 27.51 -15.09
C ALA A 11 7.66 26.90 -13.90
N PHE A 12 6.76 27.67 -13.27
CA PHE A 12 5.90 27.15 -12.20
C PHE A 12 4.91 26.08 -12.68
N ALA A 13 4.32 26.25 -13.86
CA ALA A 13 3.42 25.27 -14.44
C ALA A 13 4.14 23.95 -14.77
N PHE A 14 5.37 24.04 -15.29
CA PHE A 14 6.21 22.88 -15.58
C PHE A 14 6.66 22.16 -14.30
N LEU A 15 7.04 22.91 -13.27
CA LEU A 15 7.40 22.33 -11.96
C LEU A 15 6.19 21.63 -11.33
N ALA A 16 5.01 22.25 -11.38
CA ALA A 16 3.78 21.66 -10.85
C ALA A 16 3.40 20.36 -11.58
N THR A 17 3.56 20.32 -12.91
CA THR A 17 3.35 19.08 -13.68
C THR A 17 4.37 18.00 -13.34
N LEU A 18 5.64 18.36 -13.12
CA LEU A 18 6.67 17.42 -12.68
C LEU A 18 6.34 16.80 -11.30
N LEU A 19 5.83 17.60 -10.36
CA LEU A 19 5.43 17.12 -9.03
C LEU A 19 4.24 16.16 -9.08
N VAL A 20 3.26 16.39 -9.96
CA VAL A 20 2.10 15.49 -10.12
C VAL A 20 2.50 14.16 -10.77
N MET A 21 3.56 14.17 -11.59
CA MET A 21 4.10 12.97 -12.24
C MET A 21 5.11 12.19 -11.38
N LEU A 22 5.25 12.53 -10.09
CA LEU A 22 6.04 11.71 -9.18
C LEU A 22 5.46 10.29 -9.18
N PRO A 23 6.28 9.26 -9.42
CA PRO A 23 5.81 7.89 -9.37
C PRO A 23 5.29 7.63 -7.95
N GLU A 24 4.00 7.28 -7.84
CA GLU A 24 3.47 6.76 -6.60
C GLU A 24 4.31 5.54 -6.23
N THR A 25 4.93 5.56 -5.05
CA THR A 25 5.63 4.39 -4.52
C THR A 25 4.54 3.35 -4.23
N VAL A 26 4.30 2.45 -5.19
CA VAL A 26 3.39 1.32 -5.01
C VAL A 26 4.04 0.38 -4.00
N SER A 27 3.77 0.62 -2.72
CA SER A 27 4.19 -0.26 -1.65
C SER A 27 3.23 -1.44 -1.60
N ALA A 28 3.78 -2.65 -1.68
CA ALA A 28 3.03 -3.88 -1.52
C ALA A 28 2.30 -3.89 -0.17
N LYS A 29 0.99 -4.10 -0.20
CA LYS A 29 0.20 -4.19 1.03
C LYS A 29 0.27 -5.60 1.60
N ARG A 30 0.44 -5.69 2.92
CA ARG A 30 0.38 -6.95 3.66
C ARG A 30 -1.00 -7.13 4.28
N TYR A 31 -1.62 -8.27 4.00
CA TYR A 31 -2.92 -8.67 4.55
C TYR A 31 -2.75 -9.82 5.53
N ILE A 32 -3.18 -9.64 6.78
CA ILE A 32 -3.29 -10.75 7.73
C ILE A 32 -4.59 -11.49 7.42
N VAL A 33 -4.46 -12.75 7.01
CA VAL A 33 -5.62 -13.57 6.65
C VAL A 33 -6.47 -13.81 7.88
N GLY A 34 -7.77 -13.50 7.79
CA GLY A 34 -8.70 -13.57 8.94
C GLY A 34 -8.56 -12.42 9.94
N GLY A 35 -7.71 -11.43 9.68
CA GLY A 35 -7.53 -10.27 10.56
C GLY A 35 -7.10 -10.66 11.97
N SER A 36 -7.81 -10.17 12.98
CA SER A 36 -7.55 -10.49 14.39
C SER A 36 -7.86 -11.94 14.77
N MET A 37 -8.51 -12.70 13.89
CA MET A 37 -8.85 -14.11 14.09
C MET A 37 -7.82 -15.05 13.45
N GLY A 38 -6.92 -14.54 12.61
CA GLY A 38 -5.85 -15.30 11.97
C GLY A 38 -6.34 -16.48 11.14
N TRP A 39 -5.49 -17.50 11.02
CA TRP A 39 -5.82 -18.75 10.33
C TRP A 39 -6.34 -19.82 11.30
N ALA A 40 -7.66 -19.96 11.39
CA ALA A 40 -8.37 -20.83 12.30
C ALA A 40 -9.56 -21.54 11.62
N PRO A 41 -9.94 -22.75 12.08
CA PRO A 41 -11.11 -23.45 11.57
C PRO A 41 -12.40 -22.70 11.91
N ASN A 42 -13.47 -22.99 11.16
CA ASN A 42 -14.81 -22.41 11.35
C ASN A 42 -14.89 -20.88 11.19
N TYR A 43 -13.98 -20.28 10.42
CA TYR A 43 -14.06 -18.88 10.00
C TYR A 43 -14.52 -18.74 8.56
N ASN A 44 -15.32 -17.70 8.26
CA ASN A 44 -15.76 -17.43 6.91
C ASN A 44 -14.73 -16.59 6.14
N TYR A 45 -13.73 -17.27 5.56
CA TYR A 45 -12.69 -16.62 4.75
C TYR A 45 -13.23 -16.05 3.44
N THR A 46 -14.34 -16.55 2.92
CA THR A 46 -15.00 -16.00 1.73
C THR A 46 -15.52 -14.60 2.01
N LEU A 47 -16.21 -14.40 3.15
CA LEU A 47 -16.66 -13.08 3.58
C LEU A 47 -15.49 -12.14 3.84
N TRP A 48 -14.43 -12.64 4.48
CA TRP A 48 -13.22 -11.85 4.72
C TRP A 48 -12.58 -11.38 3.41
N ALA A 49 -12.36 -12.29 2.47
CA ALA A 49 -11.74 -11.99 1.18
C ALA A 49 -12.61 -11.06 0.33
N ALA A 50 -13.94 -11.20 0.39
CA ALA A 50 -14.87 -10.31 -0.31
C ALA A 50 -14.79 -8.85 0.17
N ASN A 51 -14.29 -8.61 1.39
CA ASN A 51 -14.10 -7.27 1.95
C ASN A 51 -12.67 -6.73 1.75
N GLN A 52 -11.82 -7.41 0.97
CA GLN A 52 -10.45 -6.94 0.65
C GLN A 52 -10.29 -6.70 -0.86
N THR A 53 -9.37 -5.81 -1.21
CA THR A 53 -8.92 -5.59 -2.60
C THR A 53 -7.45 -5.96 -2.72
N PHE A 54 -7.16 -6.96 -3.56
CA PHE A 54 -5.80 -7.45 -3.76
C PHE A 54 -5.23 -6.92 -5.06
N TYR A 55 -4.02 -6.37 -4.98
CA TYR A 55 -3.23 -5.94 -6.13
C TYR A 55 -2.05 -6.88 -6.36
N LEU A 56 -1.51 -6.89 -7.58
CA LEU A 56 -0.30 -7.63 -7.88
C LEU A 56 0.86 -7.08 -7.02
N GLY A 57 1.52 -7.98 -6.30
CA GLY A 57 2.61 -7.62 -5.38
C GLY A 57 2.19 -7.60 -3.90
N ASP A 58 0.89 -7.63 -3.60
CA ASP A 58 0.40 -7.75 -2.23
C ASP A 58 0.73 -9.13 -1.62
N TRP A 59 0.87 -9.16 -0.29
CA TRP A 59 1.24 -10.36 0.46
C TRP A 59 0.12 -10.80 1.38
N LEU A 60 -0.18 -12.10 1.41
CA LEU A 60 -1.09 -12.69 2.38
C LEU A 60 -0.29 -13.39 3.48
N CYS A 61 -0.39 -12.88 4.69
CA CYS A 61 0.26 -13.43 5.88
C CYS A 61 -0.71 -14.37 6.61
N ILE A 62 -0.32 -15.64 6.70
CA ILE A 62 -1.08 -16.68 7.39
C ILE A 62 -0.48 -16.84 8.79
N LEU A 63 -1.03 -16.10 9.76
CA LEU A 63 -0.65 -16.24 11.16
C LEU A 63 -1.40 -17.42 11.78
N ARG A 64 -0.65 -18.45 12.16
CA ARG A 64 -1.17 -19.56 12.98
C ARG A 64 -0.75 -19.32 14.42
N TYR A 65 -1.71 -19.17 15.32
CA TYR A 65 -1.49 -18.91 16.75
C TYR A 65 -0.67 -19.99 17.50
N LEU A 66 -0.27 -21.09 16.85
CA LEU A 66 0.29 -22.23 17.56
C LEU A 66 1.82 -22.37 17.50
N TRP A 67 2.56 -21.62 16.67
CA TRP A 67 4.04 -21.68 16.68
C TRP A 67 4.65 -20.37 16.17
N LEU A 68 5.49 -19.75 17.01
CA LEU A 68 6.29 -18.52 16.84
C LEU A 68 5.64 -17.18 17.23
N ASP A 69 5.95 -16.77 18.46
CA ASP A 69 6.21 -15.39 18.83
C ASP A 69 7.28 -14.78 17.90
N THR A 70 6.91 -14.04 16.86
CA THR A 70 7.71 -12.88 16.39
C THR A 70 6.92 -11.97 15.44
N PRO A 71 6.09 -11.06 15.96
CA PRO A 71 5.51 -10.00 15.14
C PRO A 71 6.52 -8.93 14.68
N GLN A 72 7.79 -8.99 15.12
CA GLN A 72 8.77 -7.90 14.96
C GLN A 72 9.79 -8.07 13.82
N LEU A 73 9.86 -9.21 13.13
CA LEU A 73 10.88 -9.43 12.07
C LEU A 73 10.34 -9.45 10.64
N ALA A 74 9.02 -9.34 10.44
CA ALA A 74 8.39 -9.33 9.11
C ALA A 74 7.91 -7.94 8.67
N ILE A 75 8.11 -6.91 9.49
CA ILE A 75 7.60 -5.55 9.24
C ILE A 75 8.67 -4.63 8.60
N ASP A 76 9.97 -4.97 8.70
CA ASP A 76 11.08 -4.07 8.34
C ASP A 76 11.92 -4.50 7.11
N ARG A 77 11.27 -5.01 6.06
CA ARG A 77 11.86 -5.08 4.71
C ARG A 77 10.84 -4.77 3.64
#